data_AF-A0A367J5P2-F1
#
_entry.id   AF-A0A367J5P2-F1
#
_cell.length_a   1.000
_cell.length_b   1.000
_cell.length_c   1.000
_cell.angle_alpha   90.00
_cell.angle_beta   90.00
_cell.angle_gamma   90.00
#
_symmetry.space_group_name_H-M   'P 1'
#
loop_
_entity.id
_entity.type
_entity.pdbx_description
1 polymer ?
#
loop_
_entity_poly.entity_id
_entity_poly.type
_entity_poly.pdbx_seq_one_letter_code
_entity_poly.pdbx_strand_id
1 'polypeptide(L)'
;MEERRSLRKSFQEWLSTKRNSSTPQPPLNATATLEDEHQPEVVKPQKSHTLIMESVRVDFPLKPYPAQLQMMSKIIHALNRSENALLESPTGSGKSLALLCAALAWRDNERKKLAEKDAQEREERAKAMLSAATEELENVSEKRARNEEIIRPEDLFKRFKCDDTSFDDFQPNQMFNGKKIAEISTPASPSDALSASEPALASAAPSEREKPTAFPKIPRIFVGSRTHKQLTQLVSELKRNTNYSPRMTVLGSREQLCIHPKVSKSNNKAEDCSNLLDKQAC
;
A
#
# COMPACT_ATOMS: atom_id res chain seq x y z
N MET A 1 -51.72 8.12 -34.86
CA MET A 1 -51.86 9.59 -34.76
C MET A 1 -52.82 10.02 -33.64
N GLU A 2 -53.72 9.15 -33.17
CA GLU A 2 -54.59 9.34 -31.99
C GLU A 2 -53.87 9.70 -30.68
N GLU A 3 -52.78 9.01 -30.29
CA GLU A 3 -52.13 9.21 -28.98
C GLU A 3 -51.53 10.61 -28.79
N ARG A 4 -50.94 11.19 -29.85
CA ARG A 4 -50.40 12.55 -29.82
C ARG A 4 -51.49 13.62 -29.68
N ARG A 5 -52.73 13.32 -30.10
CA ARG A 5 -53.89 14.22 -29.89
C ARG A 5 -54.42 14.11 -28.46
N SER A 6 -54.41 12.92 -27.87
CA SER A 6 -54.81 12.69 -26.47
C SER A 6 -53.90 13.45 -25.48
N LEU A 7 -52.58 13.36 -25.67
CA LEU A 7 -51.61 14.05 -24.81
C LEU A 7 -51.70 15.58 -24.91
N ARG A 8 -52.03 16.13 -26.09
CA ARG A 8 -52.22 17.57 -26.27
C ARG A 8 -53.50 18.09 -25.60
N LYS A 9 -54.57 17.30 -25.58
CA LYS A 9 -55.82 17.65 -24.86
C LYS A 9 -55.62 17.65 -23.35
N SER A 10 -54.98 16.61 -22.82
CA SER A 10 -54.68 16.49 -21.39
C SER A 10 -53.74 17.61 -20.89
N PHE A 11 -52.78 18.03 -21.72
CA PHE A 11 -51.91 19.17 -21.40
C PHE A 11 -52.64 20.53 -21.40
N GLN A 12 -53.62 20.73 -22.31
CA GLN A 12 -54.44 21.95 -22.30
C GLN A 12 -55.44 21.99 -21.13
N GLU A 13 -56.00 20.85 -20.72
CA GLU A 13 -56.84 20.75 -19.51
C GLU A 13 -56.04 21.03 -18.23
N TRP A 14 -54.77 20.59 -18.17
CA TRP A 14 -53.89 20.93 -17.05
C TRP A 14 -53.58 22.43 -16.99
N LEU A 15 -53.33 23.06 -18.15
CA LEU A 15 -53.06 24.51 -18.24
C LEU A 15 -54.27 25.37 -17.90
N SER A 16 -55.50 24.93 -18.22
CA SER A 16 -56.72 25.64 -17.82
C SER A 16 -56.99 25.49 -16.32
N THR A 17 -56.70 24.33 -15.73
CA THR A 17 -56.86 24.06 -14.30
C THR A 17 -55.90 24.90 -13.45
N LYS A 18 -54.66 25.13 -13.92
CA LYS A 18 -53.65 25.99 -13.27
C LYS A 18 -53.95 27.49 -13.36
N ARG A 19 -54.85 27.92 -14.27
CA ARG A 19 -55.17 29.34 -14.49
C ARG A 19 -56.23 29.87 -13.51
N ASN A 20 -56.99 28.99 -12.84
CA ASN A 20 -58.12 29.38 -11.99
C ASN A 20 -57.89 29.23 -10.47
N SER A 21 -56.67 28.90 -10.00
CA SER A 21 -56.36 28.92 -8.57
C SER A 21 -55.78 30.28 -8.18
N SER A 22 -56.64 31.13 -7.62
CA SER A 22 -56.28 32.39 -6.96
C SER A 22 -55.61 32.14 -5.61
N THR A 23 -54.34 32.48 -5.49
CA THR A 23 -53.67 32.68 -4.19
C THR A 23 -52.87 34.00 -4.22
N PRO A 24 -52.85 34.79 -3.14
CA PRO A 24 -52.45 36.20 -3.18
C PRO A 24 -50.93 36.39 -3.29
N GLN A 25 -50.52 37.47 -3.97
CA GLN A 25 -49.11 37.89 -4.06
C GLN A 25 -48.60 38.49 -2.74
N PRO A 26 -47.33 38.24 -2.34
CA PRO A 26 -46.66 38.98 -1.28
C PRO A 26 -46.09 40.33 -1.80
N PRO A 27 -45.91 41.34 -0.93
CA PRO A 27 -45.59 42.70 -1.35
C PRO A 27 -44.16 42.88 -1.87
N LEU A 28 -44.03 43.76 -2.85
CA LEU A 28 -42.78 44.31 -3.39
C LEU A 28 -42.09 45.18 -2.34
N ASN A 29 -40.98 44.70 -1.78
CA ASN A 29 -39.80 45.48 -1.36
C ASN A 29 -38.85 44.57 -0.55
N ALA A 30 -37.84 44.00 -1.18
CA ALA A 30 -36.59 43.61 -0.54
C ALA A 30 -35.53 43.34 -1.61
N THR A 31 -34.36 43.92 -1.37
CA THR A 31 -33.10 43.86 -2.12
C THR A 31 -32.71 42.47 -2.62
N ALA A 32 -32.26 42.41 -3.88
CA ALA A 32 -31.71 41.21 -4.51
C ALA A 32 -30.37 40.79 -3.88
N THR A 33 -30.43 39.75 -3.04
CA THR A 33 -29.32 38.83 -2.79
C THR A 33 -29.80 37.43 -3.12
N LEU A 34 -29.39 36.91 -4.27
CA LEU A 34 -29.49 35.48 -4.61
C LEU A 34 -28.09 35.00 -4.94
N GLU A 35 -27.31 34.81 -3.88
CA GLU A 35 -26.43 33.66 -3.78
C GLU A 35 -27.36 32.46 -3.56
N ASP A 36 -27.57 31.65 -4.60
CA ASP A 36 -28.08 30.29 -4.41
C ASP A 36 -26.94 29.34 -4.77
N GLU A 37 -25.97 29.30 -3.84
CA GLU A 37 -25.04 28.20 -3.66
C GLU A 37 -25.88 26.92 -3.52
N HIS A 38 -25.98 26.16 -4.62
CA HIS A 38 -26.61 24.85 -4.61
C HIS A 38 -25.78 23.93 -3.70
N GLN A 39 -26.17 23.90 -2.42
CA GLN A 39 -25.61 23.01 -1.42
C GLN A 39 -25.72 21.57 -1.93
N PRO A 40 -24.64 20.77 -1.91
CA PRO A 40 -24.72 19.37 -2.27
C PRO A 40 -25.55 18.65 -1.20
N GLU A 41 -26.75 18.22 -1.57
CA GLU A 41 -27.54 17.28 -0.77
C GLU A 41 -26.66 16.07 -0.42
N VAL A 42 -26.40 15.89 0.86
CA VAL A 42 -25.69 14.74 1.41
C VAL A 42 -26.58 13.51 1.21
N VAL A 43 -26.29 12.75 0.15
CA VAL A 43 -26.96 11.48 -0.12
C VAL A 43 -26.72 10.54 1.07
N LYS A 44 -27.82 10.13 1.73
CA LYS A 44 -27.84 9.15 2.83
C LYS A 44 -27.08 7.87 2.42
N PRO A 45 -26.39 7.18 3.36
CA PRO A 45 -25.54 6.05 3.02
C PRO A 45 -26.39 4.93 2.41
N GLN A 46 -26.28 4.77 1.10
CA GLN A 46 -26.92 3.66 0.40
C GLN A 46 -26.16 2.38 0.73
N LYS A 47 -26.91 1.33 1.07
CA LYS A 47 -26.38 0.02 1.45
C LYS A 47 -25.53 -0.54 0.30
N SER A 48 -24.22 -0.67 0.53
CA SER A 48 -23.31 -1.26 -0.45
C SER A 48 -23.66 -2.73 -0.69
N HIS A 49 -23.69 -3.14 -1.96
CA HIS A 49 -23.95 -4.50 -2.40
C HIS A 49 -22.62 -5.18 -2.70
N THR A 50 -22.28 -6.19 -1.91
CA THR A 50 -21.10 -7.02 -2.15
C THR A 50 -21.46 -8.16 -3.10
N LEU A 51 -20.71 -8.26 -4.19
CA LEU A 51 -20.87 -9.26 -5.24
C LEU A 51 -19.59 -10.10 -5.30
N ILE A 52 -19.73 -11.40 -5.55
CA ILE A 52 -18.58 -12.30 -5.74
C ILE A 52 -18.57 -12.70 -7.21
N MET A 53 -17.47 -12.38 -7.90
CA MET A 53 -17.26 -12.70 -9.31
C MET A 53 -15.86 -13.29 -9.46
N GLU A 54 -15.74 -14.55 -9.90
CA GLU A 54 -14.46 -15.26 -10.05
C GLU A 54 -13.54 -15.12 -8.82
N SER A 55 -14.10 -15.31 -7.62
CA SER A 55 -13.40 -15.17 -6.33
C SER A 55 -12.92 -13.76 -5.98
N VAL A 56 -13.33 -12.74 -6.74
CA VAL A 56 -13.11 -11.34 -6.42
C VAL A 56 -14.35 -10.76 -5.75
N ARG A 57 -14.15 -10.14 -4.57
CA ARG A 57 -15.19 -9.41 -3.85
C ARG A 57 -15.32 -7.98 -4.39
N VAL A 58 -16.43 -7.69 -5.04
CA VAL A 58 -16.76 -6.37 -5.62
C VAL A 58 -17.83 -5.69 -4.76
N ASP A 59 -17.51 -4.54 -4.19
CA ASP A 59 -18.44 -3.70 -3.45
C ASP A 59 -19.00 -2.63 -4.38
N PHE A 60 -20.31 -2.70 -4.64
CA PHE A 60 -21.00 -1.77 -5.51
C PHE A 60 -21.98 -0.91 -4.71
N PRO A 61 -22.01 0.42 -4.88
CA PRO A 61 -22.76 1.27 -3.96
C PRO A 61 -24.26 1.33 -4.19
N LEU A 62 -24.69 0.95 -5.39
CA LEU A 62 -26.08 0.89 -5.80
C LEU A 62 -26.49 -0.56 -6.02
N LYS A 63 -27.78 -0.83 -6.26
CA LYS A 63 -28.17 -2.12 -6.82
C LYS A 63 -27.69 -2.17 -8.29
N PRO A 64 -26.78 -3.08 -8.66
CA PRO A 64 -26.22 -3.12 -10.01
C PRO A 64 -27.26 -3.56 -11.04
N TYR A 65 -27.24 -2.94 -12.21
CA TYR A 65 -28.03 -3.39 -13.36
C TYR A 65 -27.46 -4.67 -13.97
N PRO A 66 -28.27 -5.50 -14.65
CA PRO A 66 -27.78 -6.70 -15.33
C PRO A 66 -26.62 -6.43 -16.30
N ALA A 67 -26.67 -5.33 -17.05
CA ALA A 67 -25.59 -4.93 -17.96
C ALA A 67 -24.29 -4.59 -17.20
N GLN A 68 -24.39 -3.97 -16.02
CA GLN A 68 -23.22 -3.68 -15.18
C GLN A 68 -22.61 -4.97 -14.63
N LEU A 69 -23.44 -5.93 -14.20
CA LEU A 69 -22.98 -7.24 -13.72
C LEU A 69 -22.19 -7.99 -14.80
N GLN A 70 -22.72 -8.02 -16.04
CA GLN A 70 -22.04 -8.65 -17.16
C GLN A 70 -20.71 -7.95 -17.48
N MET A 71 -20.72 -6.61 -17.50
CA MET A 71 -19.50 -5.82 -17.72
C MET A 71 -18.44 -6.10 -16.65
N MET A 72 -18.81 -6.06 -15.36
CA MET A 72 -17.87 -6.32 -14.25
C MET A 72 -17.31 -7.75 -14.30
N SER A 73 -18.15 -8.75 -14.60
CA SER A 73 -17.71 -10.13 -14.75
C SER A 73 -16.69 -10.28 -15.88
N LYS A 74 -16.93 -9.67 -17.05
CA LYS A 74 -16.00 -9.71 -18.18
C LYS A 74 -14.69 -8.96 -17.91
N ILE A 75 -14.74 -7.86 -17.16
CA ILE A 75 -13.53 -7.13 -16.72
C ILE A 75 -12.68 -8.03 -15.84
N ILE A 76 -13.26 -8.62 -14.79
CA ILE A 76 -12.53 -9.47 -13.84
C ILE A 76 -11.91 -10.67 -14.55
N HIS A 77 -12.67 -11.28 -15.46
CA HIS A 77 -12.21 -12.37 -16.31
C HIS A 77 -10.96 -12.01 -17.12
N ALA A 78 -11.00 -10.89 -17.84
CA ALA A 78 -9.88 -10.41 -18.63
C ALA A 78 -8.66 -10.07 -17.76
N LEU A 79 -8.88 -9.44 -16.61
CA LEU A 79 -7.81 -9.11 -15.65
C LEU A 79 -7.14 -10.37 -15.08
N ASN A 80 -7.93 -11.39 -14.71
CA ASN A 80 -7.40 -12.67 -14.21
C ASN A 80 -6.55 -13.40 -15.26
N ARG A 81 -6.87 -13.25 -16.54
CA ARG A 81 -6.15 -13.88 -17.66
C ARG A 81 -5.05 -13.00 -18.26
N SER A 82 -4.89 -11.77 -17.79
CA SER A 82 -3.98 -10.79 -18.39
C SER A 82 -4.28 -10.54 -19.88
N GLU A 83 -5.56 -10.50 -20.25
CA GLU A 83 -6.04 -10.29 -21.61
C GLU A 83 -6.60 -8.88 -21.83
N ASN A 84 -6.64 -8.45 -23.09
CA ASN A 84 -7.31 -7.21 -23.48
C ASN A 84 -8.81 -7.47 -23.70
N ALA A 85 -9.67 -6.55 -23.27
CA ALA A 85 -11.11 -6.64 -23.45
C ALA A 85 -11.69 -5.41 -24.13
N LEU A 86 -12.51 -5.62 -25.17
CA LEU A 86 -13.36 -4.59 -25.78
C LEU A 86 -14.78 -4.76 -25.24
N LEU A 87 -15.27 -3.76 -24.51
CA LEU A 87 -16.55 -3.83 -23.80
C LEU A 87 -17.51 -2.75 -24.28
N GLU A 88 -18.60 -3.19 -24.89
CA GLU A 88 -19.72 -2.32 -25.25
C GLU A 88 -20.82 -2.38 -24.20
N SER A 89 -21.48 -1.25 -23.98
CA SER A 89 -22.69 -1.21 -23.16
C SER A 89 -23.55 0.00 -23.56
N PRO A 90 -24.83 0.05 -23.22
CA PRO A 90 -25.67 1.20 -23.57
C PRO A 90 -25.28 2.45 -22.77
N THR A 91 -25.51 3.63 -23.35
CA THR A 91 -25.31 4.92 -22.65
C THR A 91 -26.26 5.03 -21.44
N GLY A 92 -25.84 5.77 -20.41
CA GLY A 92 -26.63 5.92 -19.19
C GLY A 92 -26.63 4.72 -18.23
N SER A 93 -25.97 3.61 -18.57
CA SER A 93 -25.92 2.39 -17.73
C SER A 93 -24.88 2.42 -16.59
N GLY A 94 -24.30 3.59 -16.25
CA GLY A 94 -23.28 3.68 -15.20
C GLY A 94 -21.97 2.93 -15.49
N LYS A 95 -21.57 2.87 -16.78
CA LYS A 95 -20.33 2.25 -17.28
C LYS A 95 -19.11 2.58 -16.43
N SER A 96 -18.90 3.87 -16.17
CA SER A 96 -17.73 4.41 -15.49
C SER A 96 -17.59 3.84 -14.09
N LEU A 97 -18.70 3.81 -13.34
CA LEU A 97 -18.75 3.27 -11.99
C LEU A 97 -18.53 1.76 -11.97
N ALA A 98 -19.19 1.01 -12.86
CA ALA A 98 -19.00 -0.44 -12.97
C ALA A 98 -17.55 -0.81 -13.33
N LEU A 99 -16.95 -0.08 -14.28
CA LEU A 99 -15.56 -0.26 -14.69
C LEU A 99 -14.60 -0.04 -13.50
N LEU A 100 -14.76 1.06 -12.77
CA LEU A 100 -13.91 1.38 -11.63
C LEU A 100 -14.08 0.39 -10.49
N CYS A 101 -15.31 0.05 -10.10
CA CYS A 101 -15.54 -0.88 -9.00
C CYS A 101 -14.92 -2.25 -9.29
N ALA A 102 -15.09 -2.78 -10.51
CA ALA A 102 -14.46 -4.05 -10.89
C ALA A 102 -12.93 -3.98 -10.85
N ALA A 103 -12.32 -2.94 -11.45
CA ALA A 103 -10.86 -2.81 -11.49
C ALA A 103 -10.25 -2.61 -10.09
N LEU A 104 -10.91 -1.80 -9.24
CA LEU A 104 -10.45 -1.54 -7.87
C LEU A 104 -10.62 -2.77 -6.98
N ALA A 105 -11.76 -3.47 -7.08
CA ALA A 105 -12.00 -4.74 -6.40
C ALA A 105 -10.92 -5.77 -6.73
N TRP A 106 -10.62 -5.93 -8.01
CA TRP A 106 -9.60 -6.86 -8.48
C TRP A 106 -8.22 -6.48 -7.93
N ARG A 107 -7.81 -5.22 -8.04
CA ARG A 107 -6.51 -4.75 -7.51
C ARG A 107 -6.41 -4.93 -5.99
N ASP A 108 -7.49 -4.69 -5.26
CA ASP A 108 -7.52 -4.86 -3.81
C ASP A 108 -7.45 -6.35 -3.41
N ASN A 109 -8.04 -7.24 -4.22
CA ASN A 109 -7.88 -8.69 -4.09
C ASN A 109 -6.44 -9.14 -4.36
N GLU A 110 -5.82 -8.63 -5.43
CA GLU A 110 -4.41 -8.92 -5.74
C GLU A 110 -3.46 -8.43 -4.65
N ARG A 111 -3.73 -7.23 -4.07
CA ARG A 111 -2.99 -6.73 -2.92
C ARG A 111 -3.09 -7.66 -1.71
N LYS A 112 -4.27 -8.24 -1.44
CA LYS A 112 -4.48 -9.18 -0.32
C LYS A 112 -3.75 -10.49 -0.56
N LYS A 113 -3.91 -11.10 -1.74
CA LYS A 113 -3.17 -12.31 -2.12
C LYS A 113 -1.67 -12.14 -1.96
N LEU A 114 -1.17 -10.95 -2.29
CA LEU A 114 0.24 -10.67 -2.18
C LEU A 114 0.72 -10.53 -0.73
N ALA A 115 -0.05 -9.82 0.09
CA ALA A 115 0.23 -9.71 1.51
C ALA A 115 0.17 -11.08 2.23
N GLU A 116 -0.75 -11.95 1.82
CA GLU A 116 -0.85 -13.33 2.32
C GLU A 116 0.38 -14.16 1.94
N LYS A 117 0.83 -14.09 0.68
CA LYS A 117 2.08 -14.73 0.23
C LYS A 117 3.30 -14.22 1.00
N ASP A 118 3.46 -12.90 1.10
CA ASP A 118 4.55 -12.28 1.85
C ASP A 118 4.53 -12.68 3.34
N ALA A 119 3.35 -12.83 3.94
CA ALA A 119 3.20 -13.28 5.33
C ALA A 119 3.61 -14.74 5.49
N GLN A 120 3.19 -15.61 4.56
CA GLN A 120 3.57 -17.02 4.55
C GLN A 120 5.08 -17.18 4.38
N GLU A 121 5.70 -16.46 3.44
CA GLU A 121 7.15 -16.50 3.25
C GLU A 121 7.93 -16.02 4.49
N ARG A 122 7.41 -15.00 5.20
CA ARG A 122 8.03 -14.54 6.46
C ARG A 122 7.90 -15.57 7.58
N GLU A 123 6.75 -16.23 7.69
CA GLU A 123 6.53 -17.28 8.67
C GLU A 123 7.44 -18.49 8.40
N GLU A 124 7.57 -18.91 7.15
CA GLU A 124 8.47 -19.98 6.72
C GLU A 124 9.94 -19.63 7.01
N ARG A 125 10.37 -18.40 6.72
CA ARG A 125 11.73 -17.93 7.06
C ARG A 125 11.98 -17.88 8.56
N ALA A 126 11.01 -17.44 9.35
CA ALA A 126 11.13 -17.41 10.81
C ALA A 126 11.24 -18.83 11.39
N LYS A 127 10.46 -19.79 10.87
CA LYS A 127 10.55 -21.21 11.25
C LYS A 127 11.91 -21.80 10.90
N ALA A 128 12.43 -21.53 9.70
CA ALA A 128 13.76 -21.99 9.28
C ALA A 128 14.90 -21.40 10.12
N MET A 129 14.79 -20.13 10.53
CA MET A 129 15.79 -19.51 11.42
C MET A 129 15.74 -20.13 12.83
N LEU A 130 14.54 -20.41 13.34
CA LEU A 130 14.37 -21.06 14.63
C LEU A 130 14.92 -22.49 14.60
N SER A 131 14.65 -23.27 13.55
CA SER A 131 15.17 -24.63 13.42
C SER A 131 16.70 -24.67 13.33
N ALA A 132 17.30 -23.74 12.58
CA ALA A 132 18.76 -23.62 12.54
C ALA A 132 19.35 -23.28 13.92
N ALA A 133 18.73 -22.37 14.67
CA ALA A 133 19.18 -22.03 16.01
C ALA A 133 19.01 -23.20 17.01
N THR A 134 17.95 -24.00 16.90
CA THR A 134 17.77 -25.19 17.74
C THR A 134 18.78 -26.28 17.40
N GLU A 135 19.06 -26.51 16.11
CA GLU A 135 20.09 -27.45 15.66
C GLU A 135 21.48 -27.04 16.14
N GLU A 136 21.80 -25.74 16.15
CA GLU A 136 23.06 -25.23 16.73
C GLU A 136 23.15 -25.52 18.24
N LEU A 137 22.06 -25.35 18.98
CA LEU A 137 22.03 -25.60 20.42
C LEU A 137 22.17 -27.09 20.76
N GLU A 138 21.48 -27.97 20.03
CA GLU A 138 21.60 -29.42 20.15
C GLU A 138 23.03 -29.87 19.85
N ASN A 139 23.64 -29.40 18.75
CA ASN A 139 25.03 -29.71 18.41
C ASN A 139 26.03 -29.23 19.48
N VAL A 140 25.80 -28.07 20.11
CA VAL A 140 26.63 -27.59 21.24
C VAL A 140 26.47 -28.48 22.46
N SER A 141 25.24 -28.94 22.75
CA SER A 141 24.97 -29.85 23.88
C SER A 141 25.65 -31.21 23.71
N GLU A 142 25.64 -31.79 22.51
CA GLU A 142 26.27 -33.07 22.20
C GLU A 142 27.80 -32.98 22.26
N LYS A 143 28.37 -31.87 21.77
CA LYS A 143 29.81 -31.58 21.91
C LYS A 143 30.23 -31.43 23.37
N ARG A 144 29.38 -30.84 24.22
CA ARG A 144 29.63 -30.71 25.66
C ARG A 144 29.56 -32.06 26.38
N ALA A 145 28.57 -32.89 26.06
CA ALA A 145 28.44 -34.24 26.61
C ALA A 145 29.64 -35.14 26.23
N ARG A 146 30.14 -35.03 24.99
CA ARG A 146 31.36 -35.75 24.56
C ARG A 146 32.63 -35.25 25.25
N ASN A 147 32.67 -34.00 25.69
CA ASN A 147 33.84 -33.41 26.37
C ASN A 147 33.83 -33.67 27.89
N GLU A 148 32.67 -33.93 28.49
CA GLU A 148 32.54 -34.33 29.90
C GLU A 148 32.92 -35.81 30.15
N GLU A 149 32.99 -36.65 29.10
CA GLU A 149 33.50 -38.04 29.20
C GLU A 149 35.05 -38.16 29.18
N ILE A 150 35.80 -37.04 29.21
CA ILE A 150 37.27 -37.03 29.30
C ILE A 150 37.74 -36.49 30.64
N ILE A 151 37.24 -37.05 31.75
CA ILE A 151 38.05 -37.24 32.96
C ILE A 151 37.67 -38.61 33.53
N ARG A 152 38.37 -39.66 33.08
CA ARG A 152 38.29 -40.95 33.76
C ARG A 152 38.98 -40.82 35.13
N PRO A 153 38.41 -41.33 36.23
CA PRO A 153 39.01 -41.26 37.56
C PRO A 153 40.43 -41.83 37.63
N GLU A 154 40.76 -42.72 36.68
CA GLU A 154 42.06 -43.36 36.50
C GLU A 154 43.19 -42.38 36.10
N ASP A 155 42.86 -41.27 35.40
CA ASP A 155 43.86 -40.34 34.84
C ASP A 155 44.28 -39.23 35.82
N LEU A 156 43.55 -39.07 36.94
CA LEU A 156 43.95 -38.19 38.03
C LEU A 156 45.08 -38.78 38.89
N PHE A 157 45.25 -40.11 38.86
CA PHE A 157 46.17 -40.85 39.74
C PHE A 157 47.59 -41.03 39.19
N LYS A 158 47.87 -40.61 37.95
CA LYS A 158 49.22 -40.71 37.33
C LYS A 158 50.00 -39.40 37.28
N ARG A 159 49.43 -38.28 37.74
CA ARG A 159 50.12 -36.97 37.78
C ARG A 159 50.89 -36.72 39.09
N PHE A 160 50.72 -37.58 40.09
CA PHE A 160 51.46 -37.52 41.36
C PHE A 160 52.33 -38.77 41.54
N LYS A 161 53.44 -38.82 40.82
CA LYS A 161 54.61 -39.59 41.25
C LYS A 161 55.87 -38.77 41.00
N CYS A 162 56.27 -38.04 42.04
CA CYS A 162 57.66 -37.73 42.30
C CYS A 162 57.95 -38.33 43.68
N ASP A 163 58.64 -39.46 43.70
CA ASP A 163 59.20 -40.05 44.92
C ASP A 163 60.41 -39.21 45.37
N ASP A 164 60.40 -38.95 46.67
CA ASP A 164 61.50 -38.76 47.61
C ASP A 164 62.72 -37.91 47.23
N THR A 165 62.93 -36.82 47.96
CA THR A 165 63.93 -36.81 49.05
C THR A 165 63.76 -35.56 49.94
N SER A 166 63.37 -35.83 51.20
CA SER A 166 63.63 -35.11 52.47
C SER A 166 64.15 -33.66 52.46
N PHE A 167 63.48 -32.75 53.19
CA PHE A 167 64.03 -32.00 54.34
C PHE A 167 62.97 -31.05 54.97
N ASP A 168 62.92 -30.99 56.30
CA ASP A 168 61.98 -30.32 57.22
C ASP A 168 61.64 -28.83 56.94
N ASP A 169 60.37 -28.40 57.17
CA ASP A 169 59.99 -27.65 58.40
C ASP A 169 58.49 -27.22 58.47
N PHE A 170 57.86 -27.58 59.60
CA PHE A 170 56.83 -26.91 60.42
C PHE A 170 55.51 -26.27 59.86
N GLN A 171 54.39 -26.65 60.51
CA GLN A 171 52.94 -26.43 60.27
C GLN A 171 52.36 -25.02 60.64
N PRO A 172 51.02 -24.76 60.66
CA PRO A 172 49.89 -24.94 59.71
C PRO A 172 49.01 -23.65 59.58
N ASN A 173 47.78 -23.77 59.02
CA ASN A 173 46.61 -22.86 59.04
C ASN A 173 46.48 -21.78 57.95
N GLN A 174 45.49 -21.88 57.05
CA GLN A 174 44.07 -21.51 57.31
C GLN A 174 43.19 -21.59 56.05
N MET A 175 41.96 -22.02 56.29
CA MET A 175 40.81 -22.06 55.38
C MET A 175 40.35 -20.67 54.91
N PHE A 176 39.84 -20.66 53.66
CA PHE A 176 38.71 -19.88 53.11
C PHE A 176 38.64 -18.34 53.30
N ASN A 177 38.40 -17.63 52.18
CA ASN A 177 37.07 -17.06 51.92
C ASN A 177 36.93 -16.42 50.53
N GLY A 178 35.74 -16.58 49.94
CA GLY A 178 35.31 -15.90 48.71
C GLY A 178 34.60 -14.56 48.95
N LYS A 179 34.37 -13.82 47.85
CA LYS A 179 33.34 -12.77 47.59
C LYS A 179 33.63 -12.23 46.17
N LYS A 180 32.75 -12.12 45.17
CA LYS A 180 31.34 -11.66 44.96
C LYS A 180 31.20 -10.15 44.59
N ILE A 181 31.04 -9.89 43.28
CA ILE A 181 30.08 -9.02 42.52
C ILE A 181 30.14 -7.45 42.58
N ALA A 182 30.07 -6.86 41.36
CA ALA A 182 29.31 -5.69 40.83
C ALA A 182 29.93 -4.30 40.54
N GLU A 183 29.70 -3.89 39.27
CA GLU A 183 29.15 -2.62 38.72
C GLU A 183 30.01 -1.40 38.26
N ILE A 184 30.01 -1.25 36.91
CA ILE A 184 29.69 -0.09 36.02
C ILE A 184 30.49 1.22 36.12
N SER A 185 31.07 1.65 34.97
CA SER A 185 30.93 2.97 34.30
C SER A 185 31.75 3.05 32.97
N THR A 186 31.11 3.44 31.87
CA THR A 186 31.72 4.10 30.67
C THR A 186 31.97 5.60 30.97
N PRO A 187 32.76 6.41 30.21
CA PRO A 187 32.84 6.44 28.73
C PRO A 187 34.17 6.88 28.04
N ALA A 188 34.12 6.85 26.70
CA ALA A 188 34.76 7.72 25.70
C ALA A 188 36.22 7.48 25.21
N SER A 189 36.34 7.63 23.89
CA SER A 189 37.46 7.48 22.92
C SER A 189 38.67 8.40 23.17
N PRO A 190 39.87 8.17 22.55
CA PRO A 190 40.09 8.60 21.17
C PRO A 190 41.08 7.77 20.29
N SER A 191 40.86 7.95 18.98
CA SER A 191 41.70 7.95 17.78
C SER A 191 43.11 7.34 17.66
N ASP A 192 43.37 6.95 16.40
CA ASP A 192 44.64 6.95 15.66
C ASP A 192 45.53 5.71 15.68
N ALA A 193 45.30 4.84 14.70
CA ALA A 193 46.37 4.17 13.95
C ALA A 193 45.84 3.69 12.61
N LEU A 194 46.48 4.10 11.50
CA LEU A 194 46.86 3.16 10.44
C LEU A 194 47.91 3.79 9.53
N SER A 195 49.07 3.15 9.47
CA SER A 195 50.09 3.35 8.45
C SER A 195 50.50 1.98 7.91
N ALA A 196 50.83 1.99 6.61
CA ALA A 196 51.66 1.03 5.89
C ALA A 196 50.99 -0.24 5.31
N SER A 197 50.78 -0.13 3.99
CA SER A 197 51.27 -1.00 2.91
C SER A 197 50.74 -2.43 2.76
N GLU A 198 50.02 -2.61 1.64
CA GLU A 198 49.87 -3.88 0.91
C GLU A 198 51.24 -4.46 0.48
N PRO A 199 51.29 -5.74 0.06
CA PRO A 199 51.07 -5.99 -1.38
C PRO A 199 50.32 -7.30 -1.75
N ALA A 200 49.61 -7.19 -2.88
CA ALA A 200 49.53 -8.12 -4.00
C ALA A 200 48.66 -9.40 -3.94
N LEU A 201 47.52 -9.27 -4.65
CA LEU A 201 47.15 -10.04 -5.85
C LEU A 201 46.52 -11.44 -5.66
N ALA A 202 45.19 -11.50 -5.76
CA ALA A 202 44.51 -12.57 -6.49
C ALA A 202 43.10 -12.12 -6.90
N SER A 203 42.75 -12.38 -8.15
CA SER A 203 41.53 -11.93 -8.81
C SER A 203 40.26 -12.43 -8.10
N ALA A 204 39.43 -11.51 -7.64
CA ALA A 204 38.03 -11.79 -7.35
C ALA A 204 37.21 -10.92 -8.29
N ALA A 205 36.58 -11.57 -9.27
CA ALA A 205 35.55 -10.97 -10.10
C ALA A 205 34.56 -10.18 -9.22
N PRO A 206 34.02 -9.04 -9.68
CA PRO A 206 32.93 -8.40 -8.97
C PRO A 206 31.78 -9.41 -8.95
N SER A 207 31.53 -9.99 -7.77
CA SER A 207 30.26 -10.61 -7.44
C SER A 207 29.21 -9.59 -7.83
N GLU A 208 28.49 -9.89 -8.92
CA GLU A 208 27.25 -9.22 -9.23
C GLU A 208 26.40 -9.35 -7.98
N ARG A 209 26.25 -8.25 -7.24
CA ARG A 209 25.24 -8.15 -6.20
C ARG A 209 23.92 -8.41 -6.90
N GLU A 210 23.40 -9.62 -6.75
CA GLU A 210 22.03 -9.92 -7.11
C GLU A 210 21.16 -8.89 -6.39
N LYS A 211 20.57 -7.98 -7.18
CA LYS A 211 19.70 -6.93 -6.65
C LYS A 211 18.60 -7.64 -5.88
N PRO A 212 18.31 -7.26 -4.62
CA PRO A 212 17.28 -7.91 -3.84
C PRO A 212 15.98 -7.89 -4.64
N THR A 213 15.40 -9.08 -4.74
CA THR A 213 14.29 -9.45 -5.60
C THR A 213 13.19 -8.38 -5.58
N ALA A 214 12.77 -7.96 -6.77
CA ALA A 214 11.78 -6.91 -6.96
C ALA A 214 10.52 -7.25 -6.15
N PHE A 215 10.22 -6.45 -5.11
CA PHE A 215 8.98 -6.58 -4.36
C PHE A 215 7.82 -6.69 -5.35
N PRO A 216 6.93 -7.68 -5.16
CA PRO A 216 5.85 -7.87 -6.10
C PRO A 216 5.01 -6.59 -6.15
N LYS A 217 4.94 -6.00 -7.34
CA LYS A 217 4.42 -4.66 -7.51
C LYS A 217 2.90 -4.77 -7.66
N ILE A 218 2.17 -4.30 -6.65
CA ILE A 218 0.70 -4.17 -6.73
C ILE A 218 0.34 -3.49 -8.06
N PRO A 219 -0.59 -4.06 -8.86
CA PRO A 219 -0.94 -3.52 -10.16
C PRO A 219 -1.41 -2.06 -10.07
N ARG A 220 -0.87 -1.21 -10.94
CA ARG A 220 -1.30 0.20 -11.05
C ARG A 220 -2.39 0.33 -12.10
N ILE A 221 -3.48 0.99 -11.74
CA ILE A 221 -4.61 1.25 -12.65
C ILE A 221 -4.37 2.62 -13.28
N PHE A 222 -4.37 2.66 -14.61
CA PHE A 222 -4.35 3.89 -15.39
C PHE A 222 -5.71 4.07 -16.06
N VAL A 223 -6.31 5.25 -15.91
CA VAL A 223 -7.58 5.57 -16.56
C VAL A 223 -7.34 6.65 -17.61
N GLY A 224 -7.60 6.31 -18.86
CA GLY A 224 -7.63 7.25 -19.97
C GLY A 224 -9.05 7.80 -20.17
N SER A 225 -9.17 9.11 -20.38
CA SER A 225 -10.44 9.74 -20.72
C SER A 225 -10.21 10.82 -21.79
N ARG A 226 -11.24 11.10 -22.61
CA ARG A 226 -11.13 12.07 -23.70
C ARG A 226 -11.13 13.51 -23.19
N THR A 227 -11.78 13.78 -22.05
CA THR A 227 -11.91 15.14 -21.52
C THR A 227 -11.66 15.19 -20.02
N HIS A 228 -11.14 16.31 -19.53
CA HIS A 228 -10.96 16.54 -18.09
C HIS A 228 -12.28 16.59 -17.32
N LYS A 229 -13.38 17.06 -17.93
CA LYS A 229 -14.71 17.01 -17.31
C LYS A 229 -15.14 15.57 -16.98
N GLN A 230 -14.87 14.63 -17.90
CA GLN A 230 -15.14 13.20 -17.65
C GLN A 230 -14.27 12.64 -16.52
N LEU A 231 -12.99 13.03 -16.43
CA LEU A 231 -12.13 12.65 -15.30
C LEU A 231 -12.64 13.20 -13.97
N THR A 232 -13.01 14.48 -13.92
CA THR A 232 -13.54 15.11 -12.71
C THR A 232 -14.84 14.44 -12.25
N GLN A 233 -15.73 14.12 -13.19
CA GLN A 233 -16.95 13.37 -12.88
C GLN A 233 -16.61 11.99 -12.31
N LEU A 234 -15.71 11.24 -12.98
CA LEU A 234 -15.26 9.93 -12.53
C LEU A 234 -14.66 9.95 -11.12
N VAL A 235 -13.80 10.92 -10.83
CA VAL A 235 -13.19 11.11 -9.50
C VAL A 235 -14.24 11.46 -8.45
N SER A 236 -15.24 12.27 -8.81
CA SER A 236 -16.34 12.64 -7.91
C SER A 236 -17.23 11.44 -7.60
N GLU A 237 -17.58 10.64 -8.61
CA GLU A 237 -18.31 9.38 -8.46
C GLU A 237 -17.54 8.40 -7.56
N LEU A 238 -16.24 8.25 -7.77
CA LEU A 238 -15.39 7.36 -6.96
C LEU A 238 -15.38 7.78 -5.49
N LYS A 239 -15.17 9.08 -5.20
CA LYS A 239 -15.08 9.60 -3.83
C LYS A 239 -16.41 9.65 -3.09
N ARG A 240 -17.50 10.00 -3.77
CA ARG A 240 -18.81 10.21 -3.13
C ARG A 240 -19.63 8.93 -3.07
N ASN A 241 -19.51 8.08 -4.08
CA ASN A 241 -20.43 6.96 -4.22
C ASN A 241 -19.80 5.65 -3.77
N THR A 242 -18.49 5.46 -3.74
CA THR A 242 -17.91 4.13 -3.47
C THR A 242 -17.20 4.04 -2.11
N ASN A 243 -17.09 2.82 -1.58
CA ASN A 243 -16.25 2.52 -0.42
C ASN A 243 -14.76 2.38 -0.78
N TYR A 244 -14.40 2.52 -2.06
CA TYR A 244 -13.03 2.42 -2.51
C TYR A 244 -12.32 3.77 -2.35
N SER A 245 -11.22 3.78 -1.58
CA SER A 245 -10.38 4.96 -1.39
C SER A 245 -8.94 4.74 -1.87
N PRO A 246 -8.71 4.58 -3.19
CA PRO A 246 -7.36 4.45 -3.72
C PRO A 246 -6.56 5.75 -3.58
N ARG A 247 -5.25 5.62 -3.38
CA ARG A 247 -4.31 6.71 -3.65
C ARG A 247 -4.30 6.97 -5.16
N MET A 248 -4.69 8.17 -5.58
CA MET A 248 -4.80 8.54 -6.99
C MET A 248 -4.14 9.88 -7.28
N THR A 249 -3.70 10.07 -8.51
CA THR A 249 -3.21 11.34 -9.05
C THR A 249 -3.89 11.58 -10.39
N VAL A 250 -4.39 12.79 -10.62
CA VAL A 250 -4.93 13.20 -11.92
C VAL A 250 -3.82 13.91 -12.69
N LEU A 251 -3.54 13.42 -13.90
CA LEU A 251 -2.61 14.06 -14.82
C LEU A 251 -3.39 14.98 -15.75
N GLY A 252 -2.80 16.12 -16.11
CA GLY A 252 -3.41 17.11 -17.01
C GLY A 252 -2.37 17.97 -17.69
N SER A 253 -2.82 18.70 -18.72
CA SER A 253 -1.98 19.66 -19.43
C SER A 253 -1.44 20.74 -18.48
N ARG A 254 -0.23 21.24 -18.76
CA ARG A 254 0.32 22.44 -18.11
C ARG A 254 -0.68 23.59 -18.15
N GLU A 255 -1.52 23.66 -19.18
CA GLU A 255 -2.50 24.73 -19.30
C GLU A 255 -3.54 24.74 -18.17
N GLN A 256 -3.86 23.57 -17.64
CA GLN A 256 -4.93 23.37 -16.66
C GLN A 256 -4.41 23.26 -15.23
N LEU A 257 -3.16 22.83 -15.04
CA LEU A 257 -2.56 22.56 -13.73
C LEU A 257 -1.38 23.47 -13.39
N CYS A 258 -1.10 24.51 -14.17
CA CYS A 258 -0.03 25.47 -13.86
C CYS A 258 -0.33 26.27 -12.58
N ILE A 259 0.54 26.13 -11.58
CA ILE A 259 0.48 26.84 -10.31
C ILE A 259 1.34 28.11 -10.27
N HIS A 260 2.24 28.30 -11.24
CA HIS A 260 3.18 29.42 -11.23
C HIS A 260 2.45 30.74 -11.51
N PRO A 261 2.58 31.78 -10.65
CA PRO A 261 1.68 32.94 -10.66
C PRO A 261 1.75 33.78 -11.95
N LYS A 262 2.92 33.83 -12.61
CA LYS A 262 3.09 34.57 -13.89
C LYS A 262 2.64 33.75 -15.10
N VAL A 263 2.90 32.44 -15.09
CA VAL A 263 2.63 31.56 -16.24
C VAL A 263 1.17 31.11 -16.25
N SER A 264 0.54 30.94 -15.08
CA SER A 264 -0.86 30.52 -15.01
C SER A 264 -1.83 31.53 -15.65
N LYS A 265 -1.42 32.80 -15.77
CA LYS A 265 -2.20 33.87 -16.42
C LYS A 265 -1.84 34.08 -17.90
N SER A 266 -0.80 33.43 -18.40
CA SER A 266 -0.38 33.60 -19.78
C SER A 266 -1.23 32.75 -20.73
N ASN A 267 -1.30 33.17 -22.00
CA ASN A 267 -2.03 32.45 -23.03
C ASN A 267 -1.27 31.20 -23.51
N ASN A 268 0.07 31.24 -23.50
CA ASN A 268 0.91 30.13 -23.93
C ASN A 268 1.71 29.53 -22.76
N LYS A 269 0.96 28.91 -21.86
CA LYS A 269 1.49 28.35 -20.60
C LYS A 269 2.56 27.30 -20.83
N ALA A 270 2.52 26.59 -21.96
CA ALA A 270 3.47 25.53 -22.29
C ALA A 270 4.87 26.10 -22.59
N GLU A 271 4.93 27.09 -23.48
CA GLU A 271 6.18 27.75 -23.88
C GLU A 271 6.76 28.58 -22.74
N ASP A 272 5.94 29.40 -22.07
CA ASP A 272 6.41 30.22 -20.95
C ASP A 272 6.96 29.37 -19.80
N CYS A 273 6.34 28.21 -19.53
CA CYS A 273 6.85 27.26 -18.56
C CYS A 273 8.21 26.70 -18.98
N SER A 274 8.38 26.31 -20.24
CA SER A 274 9.67 25.81 -20.74
C SER A 274 10.75 26.90 -20.66
N ASN A 275 10.43 28.13 -21.08
CA ASN A 275 11.34 29.27 -21.01
C ASN A 275 11.80 29.59 -19.57
N LEU A 276 10.93 29.42 -18.57
CA LEU A 276 11.31 29.60 -17.16
C LEU A 276 12.18 28.45 -16.62
N LEU A 277 11.91 27.21 -17.04
CA LEU A 277 12.73 26.06 -16.69
C LEU A 277 14.15 26.21 -17.28
N ASP A 278 14.26 26.66 -18.52
CA ASP A 278 15.55 26.88 -19.21
C ASP A 278 16.38 27.98 -18.55
N LYS A 279 15.71 29.01 -18.02
CA LYS A 279 16.35 30.12 -17.29
C LYS A 279 16.61 29.84 -15.80
N GLN A 280 16.28 28.64 -15.32
CA GLN A 280 16.30 28.27 -13.88
C GLN A 280 15.56 29.28 -12.98
N ALA A 281 14.49 29.88 -13.50
CA ALA A 281 13.71 30.92 -12.83
C ALA A 281 12.33 30.42 -12.38
N CYS A 282 12.20 29.10 -12.18
CA CYS A 282 10.97 28.41 -11.82
C CYS A 282 10.71 28.38 -10.31
#